data_AF-A0A6V7WQ79-F1
#
_entry.id   AF-A0A6V7WQ79-F1
#
_cell.length_a   1.000
_cell.length_b   1.000
_cell.length_c   1.000
_cell.angle_alpha   90.00
_cell.angle_beta   90.00
_cell.angle_gamma   90.00
#
_symmetry.space_group_name_H-M   'P 1'
#
loop_
_entity.id
_entity.type
_entity.pdbx_description
1 polymer ?
#
loop_
_entity_poly.entity_id
_entity_poly.type
_entity_poly.pdbx_seq_one_letter_code
_entity_poly.pdbx_strand_id
1 'polypeptide(L)'
;MNKRKNRDLHHATIKKLYRSLYLIVFVNICSCLIFFVVAILLLGFSIESGINEEIWFILSYSTIIYCFGSASNAPILFINSTDYREAYLKEFDLIKSFFKRIFNNSVTPTNVNAVANIQN
;
A
#
# COMPACT_ATOMS: atom_id res chain seq x y z
N MET A 1 27.08 32.24 -11.28
CA MET A 1 25.88 31.61 -11.87
C MET A 1 25.37 30.36 -11.12
N ASN A 2 26.26 29.57 -10.49
CA ASN A 2 25.90 28.29 -9.86
C ASN A 2 25.01 28.38 -8.59
N LYS A 3 25.12 29.44 -7.80
CA LYS A 3 24.35 29.60 -6.54
C LYS A 3 22.85 29.87 -6.74
N ARG A 4 22.44 30.55 -7.83
CA ARG A 4 21.00 30.80 -8.11
C ARG A 4 20.29 29.49 -8.50
N LYS A 5 20.83 28.78 -9.48
CA LYS A 5 20.32 27.47 -9.94
C LYS A 5 20.13 26.47 -8.80
N ASN A 6 21.05 26.43 -7.83
CA ASN A 6 20.95 25.51 -6.69
C ASN A 6 19.82 25.88 -5.72
N ARG A 7 19.55 27.18 -5.51
CA ARG A 7 18.40 27.65 -4.70
C ARG A 7 17.07 27.37 -5.38
N ASP A 8 17.00 27.56 -6.70
CA ASP A 8 15.78 27.32 -7.48
C ASP A 8 15.39 25.83 -7.47
N LEU A 9 16.40 24.94 -7.59
CA LEU A 9 16.21 23.50 -7.47
C LEU A 9 15.73 23.11 -6.06
N HIS A 10 16.36 23.65 -5.02
CA HIS A 10 15.98 23.38 -3.64
C HIS A 10 14.53 23.80 -3.33
N HIS A 11 14.11 24.98 -3.81
CA HIS A 11 12.74 25.44 -3.68
C HIS A 11 11.73 24.54 -4.40
N ALA A 12 12.07 24.06 -5.61
CA ALA A 12 11.22 23.14 -6.35
C ALA A 12 11.03 21.81 -5.61
N THR A 13 12.09 21.26 -5.03
CA THR A 13 12.05 20.03 -4.23
C THR A 13 11.19 20.20 -2.98
N ILE A 14 11.42 21.28 -2.21
CA ILE A 14 10.62 21.59 -1.02
C ILE A 14 9.14 21.74 -1.36
N LYS A 15 8.81 22.42 -2.47
CA LYS A 15 7.42 22.60 -2.91
C LYS A 15 6.73 21.26 -3.22
N LYS A 16 7.43 20.32 -3.86
CA LYS A 16 6.92 18.97 -4.14
C LYS A 16 6.71 18.17 -2.85
N LEU A 17 7.64 18.27 -1.90
CA LEU A 17 7.53 17.62 -0.60
C LEU A 17 6.29 18.11 0.16
N TYR A 18 6.10 19.43 0.27
CA TYR A 18 4.93 20.00 0.93
C TYR A 18 3.62 19.60 0.25
N ARG A 19 3.58 19.57 -1.09
CA ARG A 19 2.40 19.09 -1.82
C ARG A 19 2.07 17.63 -1.47
N SER A 20 3.07 16.77 -1.41
CA SER A 20 2.90 15.35 -1.05
C SER A 20 2.40 15.21 0.38
N LEU A 21 3.00 15.94 1.33
CA LEU A 21 2.62 15.92 2.73
C LEU A 21 1.19 16.42 2.93
N TYR A 22 0.81 17.51 2.26
CA TYR A 22 -0.56 18.03 2.27
C TYR A 22 -1.57 16.98 1.79
N LEU A 23 -1.28 16.31 0.66
CA LEU A 23 -2.16 15.27 0.12
C LEU A 23 -2.30 14.07 1.08
N ILE A 24 -1.19 13.63 1.69
CA ILE A 24 -1.18 12.55 2.69
C ILE A 24 -2.07 12.90 3.88
N VAL A 25 -1.90 14.10 4.45
CA VAL A 25 -2.68 14.55 5.59
C VAL A 25 -4.15 14.68 5.22
N PHE A 26 -4.44 15.28 4.06
CA PHE A 26 -5.80 15.46 3.57
C PHE A 26 -6.53 14.12 3.40
N VAL A 27 -5.91 13.16 2.70
CA VAL A 27 -6.54 11.85 2.44
C VAL A 27 -6.74 11.06 3.73
N ASN A 28 -5.76 11.07 4.66
CA ASN A 28 -5.91 10.39 5.95
C ASN A 28 -7.01 11.02 6.83
N ILE A 29 -7.12 12.34 6.85
CA ILE A 29 -8.21 13.01 7.60
C ILE A 29 -9.57 12.66 6.98
N CYS A 30 -9.70 12.70 5.65
CA CYS A 30 -10.95 12.37 4.97
C CYS A 30 -11.38 10.92 5.22
N SER A 31 -10.46 9.95 5.09
CA SER A 31 -10.79 8.53 5.31
C SER A 31 -11.16 8.25 6.77
N CYS A 32 -10.45 8.88 7.69
CA CYS A 32 -10.71 8.81 9.13
C CYS A 32 -12.09 9.40 9.48
N LEU A 33 -12.43 10.57 8.92
CA LEU A 33 -13.71 11.23 9.14
C LEU A 33 -14.88 10.36 8.62
N ILE A 34 -14.75 9.79 7.42
CA ILE A 34 -15.77 8.89 6.86
C ILE A 34 -16.00 7.70 7.80
N PHE A 35 -14.93 7.06 8.27
CA PHE A 35 -15.04 5.93 9.20
C PHE A 35 -15.74 6.32 10.51
N PHE A 36 -15.32 7.42 11.14
CA PHE A 36 -15.92 7.87 12.40
C PHE A 36 -17.39 8.26 12.26
N VAL A 37 -17.77 8.98 11.19
CA VAL A 37 -19.16 9.35 10.94
C VAL A 37 -20.03 8.10 10.77
N VAL A 38 -19.58 7.14 9.96
CA VAL A 38 -20.31 5.88 9.76
C VAL A 38 -20.42 5.10 11.09
N ALA A 39 -19.32 5.00 11.85
CA ALA A 39 -19.31 4.28 13.12
C ALA A 39 -20.29 4.88 14.14
N ILE A 40 -20.35 6.21 14.26
CA ILE A 40 -21.27 6.89 15.20
C ILE A 40 -22.73 6.67 14.78
N LEU A 41 -23.04 6.82 13.48
CA LEU A 41 -24.40 6.59 12.97
C LEU A 41 -24.85 5.15 13.22
N LEU A 42 -24.00 4.17 12.88
CA LEU A 42 -24.33 2.76 13.06
C LEU A 42 -24.42 2.35 14.53
N LEU A 43 -23.62 2.95 15.43
CA LEU A 43 -23.73 2.71 16.86
C LEU A 43 -25.12 3.12 17.38
N GLY A 44 -25.63 4.28 16.97
CA GLY A 44 -26.99 4.72 17.31
C GLY A 44 -28.06 3.73 16.86
N PHE A 45 -27.99 3.28 15.59
CA PHE A 45 -28.93 2.28 15.06
C PHE A 45 -28.80 0.91 15.75
N SER A 46 -27.58 0.49 16.09
CA SER A 46 -27.31 -0.82 16.72
C SER A 46 -27.87 -0.91 18.14
N ILE A 47 -27.91 0.21 18.88
CA ILE A 47 -28.51 0.27 20.22
C ILE A 47 -30.02 0.04 20.14
N GLU A 48 -30.69 0.57 19.10
CA GLU A 48 -32.14 0.44 18.92
C GLU A 48 -32.56 -0.89 18.29
N SER A 49 -31.75 -1.41 17.36
CA SER A 49 -32.16 -2.49 16.44
C SER A 49 -31.40 -3.80 16.65
N GLY A 50 -30.35 -3.80 17.48
CA GLY A 50 -29.35 -4.87 17.52
C GLY A 50 -28.40 -4.84 16.32
N ILE A 51 -27.36 -5.69 16.36
CA ILE A 51 -26.39 -5.81 15.27
C ILE A 51 -26.90 -6.84 14.26
N ASN A 52 -27.01 -6.44 12.98
CA ASN A 52 -27.39 -7.30 11.88
C ASN A 52 -26.29 -7.37 10.80
N GLU A 53 -26.49 -8.20 9.78
CA GLU A 53 -25.52 -8.40 8.69
C GLU A 53 -25.27 -7.12 7.88
N GLU A 54 -26.28 -6.28 7.69
CA GLU A 54 -26.18 -5.02 6.95
C GLU A 54 -25.26 -4.01 7.66
N ILE A 55 -25.36 -3.91 8.99
CA ILE A 55 -24.49 -3.05 9.81
C ILE A 55 -23.04 -3.51 9.69
N TRP A 56 -22.78 -4.82 9.76
CA TRP A 56 -21.44 -5.38 9.56
C TRP A 56 -20.90 -5.10 8.16
N PHE A 57 -21.74 -5.18 7.14
CA PHE A 57 -21.35 -4.87 5.77
C PHE A 57 -20.94 -3.40 5.62
N ILE A 58 -21.75 -2.47 6.12
CA ILE A 58 -21.46 -1.03 6.05
C ILE A 58 -20.19 -0.68 6.86
N LEU A 59 -20.03 -1.26 8.05
CA LEU A 59 -18.84 -1.07 8.88
C LEU A 59 -17.57 -1.62 8.22
N SER A 60 -17.67 -2.79 7.57
CA SER A 60 -16.55 -3.37 6.82
C SER A 60 -16.18 -2.48 5.64
N TYR A 61 -17.17 -1.95 4.92
CA TYR A 61 -16.94 -1.03 3.80
C TYR A 61 -16.26 0.27 4.24
N SER A 62 -16.69 0.87 5.36
CA SER A 62 -16.04 2.08 5.90
C SER A 62 -14.61 1.79 6.39
N THR A 63 -14.36 0.61 6.95
CA THR A 63 -13.01 0.16 7.34
C THR A 63 -12.10 0.03 6.12
N ILE A 64 -12.61 -0.49 5.00
CA ILE A 64 -11.86 -0.56 3.74
C ILE A 64 -11.45 0.84 3.27
N ILE A 65 -12.36 1.81 3.31
CA ILE A 65 -12.06 3.22 2.97
C ILE A 65 -10.97 3.78 3.90
N TYR A 66 -11.06 3.50 5.20
CA TYR A 66 -10.04 3.91 6.16
C TYR A 66 -8.65 3.33 5.81
N CYS A 67 -8.59 2.04 5.50
CA CYS A 67 -7.36 1.37 5.08
C CYS A 67 -6.80 1.95 3.77
N PHE A 68 -7.65 2.30 2.81
CA PHE A 68 -7.21 3.00 1.59
C PHE A 68 -6.53 4.34 1.91
N GLY A 69 -7.05 5.08 2.89
CA GLY A 69 -6.42 6.31 3.36
C GLY A 69 -4.98 6.08 3.81
N SER A 70 -4.77 5.09 4.69
CA SER A 70 -3.42 4.74 5.15
C SER A 70 -2.51 4.21 4.05
N ALA A 71 -3.04 3.36 3.16
CA ALA A 71 -2.28 2.78 2.05
C ALA A 71 -1.91 3.83 0.99
N SER A 72 -2.71 4.89 0.84
CA SER A 72 -2.51 5.95 -0.18
C SER A 72 -1.22 6.74 -0.01
N ASN A 73 -0.59 6.68 1.18
CA ASN A 73 0.68 7.34 1.44
C ASN A 73 1.77 6.92 0.43
N ALA A 74 1.84 5.62 0.13
CA ALA A 74 2.82 5.07 -0.81
C ALA A 74 2.64 5.60 -2.26
N PRO A 75 1.46 5.48 -2.90
CA PRO A 75 1.25 6.01 -4.25
C PRO A 75 1.35 7.54 -4.31
N ILE A 76 0.93 8.28 -3.27
CA ILE A 76 1.10 9.74 -3.24
C ILE A 76 2.59 10.12 -3.27
N LEU A 77 3.43 9.45 -2.48
CA LEU A 77 4.88 9.67 -2.47
C LEU A 77 5.52 9.23 -3.78
N PHE A 78 5.11 8.09 -4.33
CA PHE A 78 5.61 7.57 -5.60
C PHE A 78 5.37 8.53 -6.77
N ILE A 79 4.20 9.18 -6.82
CA ILE A 79 3.85 10.11 -7.90
C ILE A 79 4.51 11.47 -7.72
N ASN A 80 4.55 12.00 -6.48
CA ASN A 80 4.92 13.39 -6.23
C ASN A 80 6.40 13.59 -5.84
N SER A 81 7.13 12.51 -5.50
CA SER A 81 8.55 12.57 -5.18
C SER A 81 9.38 11.60 -6.03
N THR A 82 10.36 12.16 -6.75
CA THR A 82 11.31 11.39 -7.56
C THR A 82 12.15 10.46 -6.70
N ASP A 83 12.59 10.95 -5.54
CA ASP A 83 13.50 10.21 -4.67
C ASP A 83 12.79 8.97 -4.08
N TYR A 84 11.54 9.16 -3.64
CA TYR A 84 10.71 8.03 -3.19
C TYR A 84 10.40 7.08 -4.33
N ARG A 85 10.06 7.58 -5.52
CA ARG A 85 9.81 6.75 -6.70
C ARG A 85 10.98 5.83 -7.02
N GLU A 86 12.20 6.37 -7.03
CA GLU A 86 13.42 5.59 -7.27
C GLU A 86 13.66 4.55 -6.18
N ALA A 87 13.44 4.90 -4.92
CA ALA A 87 13.53 3.95 -3.81
C ALA A 87 12.51 2.81 -3.96
N TYR A 88 11.25 3.12 -4.29
CA TYR A 88 10.20 2.12 -4.52
C TYR A 88 10.55 1.16 -5.66
N LEU A 89 11.07 1.66 -6.78
CA LEU A 89 11.45 0.81 -7.91
C LEU A 89 12.59 -0.15 -7.54
N LYS A 90 13.60 0.32 -6.80
CA LYS A 90 14.70 -0.53 -6.32
C LYS A 90 14.22 -1.63 -5.39
N GLU A 91 13.36 -1.28 -4.42
CA GLU A 91 12.78 -2.27 -3.50
C GLU A 91 11.89 -3.27 -4.25
N PHE A 92 11.11 -2.81 -5.24
CA PHE A 92 10.28 -3.68 -6.05
C PHE A 92 11.08 -4.70 -6.85
N ASP A 93 12.23 -4.30 -7.42
CA ASP A 93 13.14 -5.21 -8.10
C ASP A 93 13.74 -6.27 -7.15
N LEU A 94 14.05 -5.87 -5.91
CA LEU A 94 14.53 -6.79 -4.87
C LEU A 94 13.45 -7.81 -4.50
N ILE A 95 12.22 -7.35 -4.25
CA ILE A 95 11.06 -8.22 -3.98
C ILE A 95 10.83 -9.19 -5.14
N LYS A 96 10.86 -8.70 -6.39
CA LYS A 96 10.70 -9.51 -7.60
C LYS A 96 11.78 -10.59 -7.70
N SER A 97 13.03 -10.26 -7.37
CA SER A 97 14.14 -11.21 -7.36
C SER A 97 13.96 -12.30 -6.30
N PHE A 98 13.43 -11.94 -5.12
CA PHE A 98 13.14 -12.86 -4.03
C PHE A 98 12.06 -13.86 -4.42
N PHE A 99 10.94 -13.40 -4.98
CA PHE A 99 9.88 -14.30 -5.48
C PHE A 99 10.40 -15.20 -6.61
N LYS A 100 11.13 -14.65 -7.58
CA LYS A 100 11.72 -15.44 -8.68
C LYS A 100 12.60 -16.58 -8.14
N ARG A 101 13.39 -16.31 -7.10
CA ARG A 101 14.24 -17.32 -6.45
C ARG A 101 13.40 -18.41 -5.75
N ILE A 102 12.32 -18.05 -5.07
CA ILE A 102 11.42 -19.02 -4.43
C ILE A 102 10.78 -19.94 -5.48
N PHE A 103 10.19 -19.37 -6.53
CA PHE A 103 9.47 -20.13 -7.57
C PHE A 103 10.40 -20.94 -8.49
N ASN A 104 11.64 -20.50 -8.70
CA ASN A 104 12.59 -21.28 -9.52
C ASN A 104 13.22 -22.44 -8.74
N ASN A 105 13.35 -22.33 -7.42
CA ASN A 105 13.88 -23.40 -6.57
C ASN A 105 12.84 -24.49 -6.24
N SER A 106 11.56 -24.25 -6.49
CA SER A 106 10.51 -25.26 -6.32
C SER A 106 10.39 -26.26 -7.48
N VAL A 107 11.20 -26.12 -8.53
CA VAL A 107 11.26 -27.05 -9.67
C VAL A 107 12.56 -27.86 -9.59
N THR A 108 12.67 -28.75 -8.60
CA THR A 108 13.61 -29.87 -8.70
C THR A 108 12.90 -31.00 -9.44
N PRO A 109 13.30 -31.35 -10.68
CA PRO A 109 12.76 -32.53 -11.34
C PRO A 109 13.16 -33.76 -10.51
N THR A 110 12.18 -34.44 -9.92
CA THR A 110 12.37 -35.76 -9.34
C THR A 110 12.89 -36.67 -10.45
N ASN A 111 14.14 -37.11 -10.32
CA ASN A 111 14.77 -38.00 -11.27
C ASN A 111 14.11 -39.38 -11.13
N VAL A 112 13.08 -39.65 -11.94
CA VAL A 112 12.25 -40.89 -11.91
C VAL A 112 13.07 -42.14 -12.28
N ASN A 113 14.34 -42.00 -12.65
CA ASN A 113 15.17 -43.08 -13.19
C ASN A 113 15.81 -44.00 -12.13
N ALA A 114 15.59 -43.81 -10.83
CA ALA A 114 16.26 -44.62 -9.79
C ALA A 114 15.56 -45.95 -9.45
N VAL A 115 14.35 -46.23 -9.96
CA VAL A 115 13.56 -47.43 -9.54
C VAL A 115 13.51 -48.52 -10.62
N ALA A 116 13.97 -48.28 -11.86
CA ALA A 116 13.86 -49.23 -12.95
C ALA A 116 14.94 -50.33 -13.00
N ASN A 117 15.92 -50.35 -12.08
CA ASN A 117 17.10 -51.21 -12.20
C ASN A 117 17.32 -52.20 -11.03
N ILE A 118 16.28 -52.52 -10.24
CA ILE A 118 16.38 -53.48 -9.12
C ILE A 118 15.58 -54.79 -9.39
N GLN A 119 15.10 -55.01 -10.62
CA GLN A 119 14.50 -56.29 -11.00
C GLN A 119 15.20 -56.86 -12.24
N ASN A 120 16.32 -57.55 -12.00
CA ASN A 120 16.84 -58.64 -12.83
C ASN A 120 17.68 -59.58 -11.96
#